data_AF-A0A2E9BQP3-F1
#
_entry.id   AF-A0A2E9BQP3-F1
#
_cell.length_a   1.000
_cell.length_b   1.000
_cell.length_c   1.000
_cell.angle_alpha   90.00
_cell.angle_beta   90.00
_cell.angle_gamma   90.00
#
_symmetry.space_group_name_H-M   'P 1'
#
loop_
_entity.id
_entity.type
_entity.pdbx_description
1 polymer ?
#
loop_
_entity_poly.entity_id
_entity_poly.type
_entity_poly.pdbx_seq_one_letter_code
_entity_poly.pdbx_strand_id
1 'polypeptide(L)'
;MNMIDHIVSRRGGEVYATVEFLPDEKIDFFFRGRLLRNDFPAELLALVAEYEGIVEDMVFSLVDEVEERIYAYDLGLREMGVGVFNLSIGTHGEISFFTKYPTGSGFKDRYPG
;
A
#
# COMPACT_ATOMS: atom_id res chain seq x y z
N MET A 1 18.01 -0.03 10.05
CA MET A 1 18.14 1.42 9.77
C MET A 1 16.87 1.82 9.04
N ASN A 2 16.22 2.91 9.46
CA ASN A 2 14.99 3.35 8.82
C ASN A 2 15.29 3.89 7.42
N MET A 3 14.43 3.58 6.48
CA MET A 3 14.49 4.06 5.10
C MET A 3 13.51 5.21 4.94
N ILE A 4 13.83 6.15 4.06
CA ILE A 4 12.92 7.24 3.66
C ILE A 4 12.74 7.17 2.15
N ASP A 5 11.50 7.18 1.68
CA ASP A 5 11.15 7.17 0.26
C ASP A 5 9.82 7.92 0.04
N HIS A 6 9.37 7.95 -1.21
CA HIS A 6 8.12 8.54 -1.66
C HIS A 6 7.21 7.49 -2.26
N ILE A 7 5.96 7.48 -1.80
CA ILE A 7 4.90 6.73 -2.48
C ILE A 7 4.44 7.57 -3.66
N VAL A 8 4.51 6.99 -4.85
CA VAL A 8 4.17 7.64 -6.12
C VAL A 8 3.18 6.83 -6.93
N SER A 9 2.42 7.52 -7.78
CA SER A 9 1.76 6.92 -8.94
C SER A 9 2.82 6.54 -9.97
N ARG A 10 2.93 5.27 -10.35
CA ARG A 10 3.88 4.83 -11.39
C ARG A 10 3.41 5.15 -12.81
N ARG A 11 2.14 5.54 -12.99
CA ARG A 11 1.58 5.97 -14.28
C ARG A 11 1.95 7.41 -14.64
N GLY A 12 1.83 8.33 -13.67
CA GLY A 12 2.02 9.77 -13.88
C GLY A 12 3.20 10.38 -13.12
N GLY A 13 3.77 9.65 -12.15
CA GLY A 13 4.89 10.11 -11.32
C GLY A 13 4.47 11.02 -10.17
N GLU A 14 3.16 11.23 -9.96
CA GLU A 14 2.65 12.05 -8.86
C GLU A 14 3.12 11.52 -7.50
N VAL A 15 3.53 12.41 -6.60
CA VAL A 15 3.91 12.06 -5.23
C VAL A 15 2.70 12.14 -4.34
N TYR A 16 2.37 11.03 -3.67
CA TYR A 16 1.26 10.97 -2.73
C TYR A 16 1.69 10.96 -1.27
N ALA A 17 2.92 10.52 -0.96
CA ALA A 17 3.41 10.58 0.41
C ALA A 17 4.93 10.61 0.48
N THR A 18 5.44 11.10 1.62
CA THR A 18 6.80 10.83 2.08
C THR A 18 6.71 9.90 3.28
N VAL A 19 7.46 8.81 3.27
CA VAL A 19 7.36 7.73 4.27
C VAL A 19 8.71 7.43 4.90
N GLU A 20 8.71 7.19 6.21
CA GLU A 20 9.83 6.56 6.93
C GLU A 20 9.41 5.15 7.32
N PHE A 21 10.17 4.12 6.94
CA PHE A 21 9.75 2.73 7.12
C PHE A 21 10.92 1.75 7.29
N LEU A 22 10.61 0.54 7.73
CA LEU A 22 11.54 -0.57 7.92
C LEU A 22 10.85 -1.91 7.62
N PRO A 23 11.61 -2.93 7.15
CA PRO A 23 11.05 -4.25 6.89
C PRO A 23 10.62 -4.93 8.20
N ASP A 24 9.51 -5.65 8.17
CA ASP A 24 9.13 -6.53 9.28
C ASP A 24 10.03 -7.78 9.29
N GLU A 25 10.55 -8.16 10.46
CA GLU A 25 11.47 -9.28 10.58
C GLU A 25 10.80 -10.65 10.41
N LYS A 26 9.47 -10.73 10.45
CA LYS A 26 8.70 -11.98 10.45
C LYS A 26 7.95 -12.22 9.16
N ILE A 27 7.72 -11.18 8.35
CA ILE A 27 6.88 -11.25 7.17
C ILE A 27 7.67 -10.72 5.98
N ASP A 28 7.97 -11.62 5.03
CA ASP A 28 8.69 -11.28 3.82
C ASP A 28 7.97 -10.17 3.04
N PHE A 29 8.76 -9.23 2.51
CA PHE A 29 8.31 -8.11 1.68
C PHE A 29 7.35 -7.13 2.37
N PHE A 30 7.08 -7.29 3.65
CA PHE A 30 6.21 -6.42 4.43
C PHE A 30 7.01 -5.34 5.15
N PHE A 31 6.48 -4.12 5.15
CA PHE A 31 7.11 -2.95 5.74
C PHE A 31 6.13 -2.22 6.63
N ARG A 32 6.65 -1.68 7.73
CA ARG A 32 5.93 -0.79 8.63
C ARG A 32 6.66 0.52 8.77
N GLY A 33 5.91 1.59 8.99
CA GLY A 33 6.48 2.91 9.08
C GLY A 33 5.49 3.98 9.51
N ARG A 34 5.85 5.21 9.21
CA ARG A 34 5.02 6.39 9.42
C ARG A 34 5.06 7.32 8.21
N LEU A 35 3.97 8.03 8.00
CA LEU A 35 3.86 9.15 7.09
C LEU A 35 4.65 10.35 7.66
N LEU A 36 5.60 10.86 6.89
CA LEU A 36 6.23 12.15 7.13
C LEU A 36 5.45 13.29 6.46
N ARG A 37 4.80 12.97 5.33
CA ARG A 37 3.91 13.86 4.58
C ARG A 37 2.83 13.03 3.91
N ASN A 38 1.58 13.49 3.98
CA ASN A 38 0.41 12.82 3.39
C ASN A 38 -0.26 13.76 2.37
N ASP A 39 -0.13 13.43 1.09
CA ASP A 39 -0.78 14.09 -0.04
C ASP A 39 -1.65 13.09 -0.84
N PHE A 40 -2.07 11.98 -0.22
CA PHE A 40 -2.91 11.00 -0.89
C PHE A 40 -4.24 11.65 -1.30
N PRO A 41 -4.74 11.37 -2.53
CA PRO A 41 -6.06 11.80 -2.94
C PRO A 41 -7.13 11.32 -1.96
N ALA A 42 -8.10 12.17 -1.66
CA ALA A 42 -9.18 11.83 -0.73
C ALA A 42 -9.93 10.55 -1.15
N GLU A 43 -10.08 10.32 -2.45
CA GLU A 43 -10.66 9.09 -3.00
C GLU A 43 -9.83 7.85 -2.68
N LEU A 44 -8.50 7.92 -2.82
CA LEU A 44 -7.60 6.83 -2.47
C LEU A 44 -7.61 6.54 -0.96
N LEU A 45 -7.66 7.58 -0.12
CA LEU A 45 -7.80 7.41 1.32
C LEU A 45 -9.12 6.72 1.68
N ALA A 46 -10.23 7.10 1.02
CA ALA A 46 -11.52 6.45 1.23
C ALA A 46 -11.50 4.98 0.80
N LEU A 47 -10.86 4.67 -0.33
CA LEU A 47 -10.67 3.30 -0.81
C LEU A 47 -9.86 2.43 0.16
N VAL A 48 -8.76 2.96 0.70
CA VAL A 48 -7.94 2.24 1.69
C VAL A 48 -8.75 1.96 2.96
N ALA A 49 -9.51 2.93 3.46
CA ALA A 49 -10.38 2.74 4.62
C ALA A 49 -11.52 1.73 4.34
N GLU A 50 -12.10 1.75 3.14
CA GLU A 50 -13.10 0.78 2.69
C GLU A 50 -12.53 -0.64 2.67
N TYR A 51 -11.32 -0.81 2.11
CA TYR A 51 -10.62 -2.09 2.09
C TYR A 51 -10.38 -2.65 3.50
N GLU A 52 -9.85 -1.82 4.41
CA GLU A 52 -9.62 -2.21 5.81
C GLU A 52 -10.92 -2.67 6.49
N GLY A 53 -12.02 -1.92 6.32
CA GLY A 53 -13.33 -2.29 6.87
C GLY A 53 -13.86 -3.61 6.33
N ILE A 54 -13.72 -3.87 5.02
CA ILE A 54 -14.16 -5.14 4.41
C ILE A 54 -13.36 -6.32 4.96
N VAL A 55 -12.04 -6.15 5.13
CA VAL A 55 -11.16 -7.19 5.68
C VAL A 55 -11.52 -7.47 7.15
N GLU A 56 -11.80 -6.44 7.94
CA GLU A 56 -12.25 -6.57 9.34
C GLU A 56 -13.61 -7.29 9.44
N ASP A 57 -14.56 -6.94 8.58
CA ASP A 57 -15.89 -7.56 8.53
C ASP A 57 -15.89 -8.95 7.87
N MET A 58 -14.73 -9.42 7.38
CA MET A 58 -14.54 -10.66 6.62
C MET A 58 -15.48 -10.83 5.41
N VAL A 59 -15.87 -9.72 4.78
CA VAL A 59 -16.80 -9.71 3.62
C VAL A 59 -15.99 -9.81 2.32
N PHE A 60 -15.27 -10.92 2.17
CA PHE A 60 -14.30 -11.11 1.07
C PHE A 60 -14.90 -10.99 -0.35
N SER A 61 -16.23 -11.10 -0.49
CA SER A 61 -16.91 -10.89 -1.78
C SER A 61 -16.80 -9.45 -2.32
N LEU A 62 -16.44 -8.47 -1.48
CA LEU A 62 -16.28 -7.06 -1.86
C LEU A 62 -14.81 -6.64 -2.00
N VAL A 63 -13.87 -7.50 -1.57
CA VAL A 63 -12.44 -7.18 -1.54
C VAL A 63 -11.88 -6.95 -2.95
N ASP A 64 -12.24 -7.82 -3.89
CA ASP A 64 -11.68 -7.79 -5.24
C ASP A 64 -11.95 -6.46 -5.96
N GLU A 65 -13.16 -5.89 -5.82
CA GLU A 65 -13.53 -4.62 -6.46
C GLU A 65 -12.75 -3.43 -5.88
N VAL A 66 -12.57 -3.40 -4.56
CA VAL A 66 -11.84 -2.32 -3.89
C VAL A 66 -10.35 -2.44 -4.15
N GLU A 67 -9.80 -3.66 -4.16
CA GLU A 67 -8.42 -3.93 -4.56
C GLU A 67 -8.16 -3.42 -5.97
N GLU A 68 -9.00 -3.76 -6.95
CA GLU A 68 -8.85 -3.31 -8.33
C GLU A 68 -8.79 -1.77 -8.44
N ARG A 69 -9.65 -1.07 -7.70
CA ARG A 69 -9.69 0.40 -7.65
C ARG A 69 -8.44 0.99 -7.00
N ILE A 70 -7.91 0.39 -5.94
CA ILE A 70 -6.64 0.81 -5.32
C ILE A 70 -5.48 0.58 -6.31
N TYR A 71 -5.44 -0.58 -6.96
CA TYR A 71 -4.36 -0.93 -7.89
C TYR A 71 -4.39 -0.13 -9.20
N ALA A 72 -5.52 0.49 -9.54
CA ALA A 72 -5.60 1.46 -10.63
C ALA A 72 -4.72 2.69 -10.42
N TYR A 73 -4.39 3.05 -9.17
CA TYR A 73 -3.42 4.12 -8.84
C TYR A 73 -1.96 3.74 -9.11
N ASP A 74 -1.70 2.45 -9.32
CA ASP A 74 -0.38 1.90 -9.66
C ASP A 74 0.73 2.40 -8.73
N LEU A 75 0.52 2.25 -7.42
CA LEU A 75 1.40 2.79 -6.39
C LEU A 75 2.77 2.10 -6.39
N GLY A 76 3.82 2.88 -6.12
CA GLY A 76 5.18 2.37 -5.96
C GLY A 76 6.05 3.26 -5.08
N LEU A 77 7.16 2.70 -4.62
CA LEU A 77 8.24 3.43 -3.97
C LEU A 77 9.21 3.94 -5.03
N ARG A 78 9.48 5.25 -5.04
CA ARG A 78 10.26 5.90 -6.09
C ARG A 78 11.71 5.40 -6.14
N GLU A 79 12.44 5.51 -5.04
CA GLU A 79 13.88 5.20 -5.02
C GLU A 79 14.12 3.68 -5.08
N MET A 80 13.25 2.89 -4.44
CA MET A 80 13.34 1.43 -4.51
C MET A 80 12.87 0.84 -5.84
N GLY A 81 12.05 1.56 -6.61
CA GLY A 81 11.52 1.08 -7.90
C GLY A 81 10.58 -0.12 -7.79
N VAL A 82 9.99 -0.36 -6.61
CA VAL A 82 9.08 -1.50 -6.33
C VAL A 82 7.64 -1.04 -6.18
N GLY A 83 6.69 -1.97 -6.37
CA GLY A 83 5.26 -1.68 -6.16
C GLY A 83 4.91 -1.55 -4.67
N VAL A 84 3.75 -0.96 -4.39
CA VAL A 84 3.14 -0.89 -3.06
C VAL A 84 1.81 -1.62 -3.12
N PHE A 85 1.63 -2.62 -2.26
CA PHE A 85 0.45 -3.48 -2.21
C PHE A 85 -0.12 -3.56 -0.79
N ASN A 86 -1.42 -3.86 -0.67
CA ASN A 86 -2.16 -3.93 0.59
C ASN A 86 -1.80 -2.78 1.54
N LEU A 87 -1.91 -1.56 1.01
CA LEU A 87 -1.61 -0.33 1.74
C LEU A 87 -2.61 -0.16 2.89
N SER A 88 -2.10 0.14 4.08
CA SER A 88 -2.89 0.48 5.26
C SER A 88 -2.37 1.77 5.89
N ILE A 89 -3.27 2.67 6.28
CA ILE A 89 -2.93 3.98 6.86
C ILE A 89 -3.72 4.18 8.16
N GLY A 90 -3.00 4.13 9.28
CA GLY A 90 -3.53 4.37 10.62
C GLY A 90 -3.87 5.84 10.90
N THR A 91 -4.71 6.04 11.91
CA THR A 91 -5.24 7.35 12.31
C THR A 91 -4.18 8.34 12.79
N HIS A 92 -3.00 7.88 13.25
CA HIS A 92 -1.89 8.75 13.66
C HIS A 92 -0.75 8.76 12.62
N GLY A 93 -1.06 8.39 11.38
CA GLY A 93 -0.11 8.37 10.28
C GLY A 93 0.81 7.15 10.28
N GLU A 94 0.49 6.10 11.05
CA GLU A 94 1.09 4.78 10.86
C GLU A 94 0.81 4.30 9.44
N ILE A 95 1.78 3.66 8.80
CA ILE A 95 1.60 3.09 7.47
C ILE A 95 2.20 1.71 7.41
N SER A 96 1.52 0.80 6.70
CA SER A 96 2.09 -0.49 6.36
C SER A 96 1.71 -0.90 4.96
N PHE A 97 2.57 -1.70 4.33
CA PHE A 97 2.38 -2.16 2.96
C PHE A 97 3.31 -3.33 2.65
N PHE A 98 3.01 -4.03 1.55
CA PHE A 98 3.91 -4.98 0.92
C PHE A 98 4.58 -4.38 -0.31
N THR A 99 5.80 -4.86 -0.60
CA THR A 99 6.51 -4.54 -1.85
C THR A 99 6.35 -5.59 -2.94
N LYS A 100 5.67 -6.70 -2.61
CA LYS A 100 5.18 -7.73 -3.53
C LYS A 100 3.74 -8.09 -3.19
N TYR A 101 2.90 -8.35 -4.18
CA TYR A 101 1.50 -8.71 -3.98
C TYR A 101 1.41 -10.08 -3.28
N PRO A 102 0.86 -10.16 -2.05
CA PRO A 102 0.68 -11.43 -1.36
C PRO A 102 -0.46 -12.24 -1.98
N THR A 103 -0.29 -13.55 -2.04
CA THR A 103 -1.28 -14.51 -2.57
C THR A 103 -1.32 -15.75 -1.67
N GLY A 104 -2.35 -16.58 -1.80
CA GLY A 104 -2.45 -17.85 -1.07
C GLY A 104 -1.30 -18.84 -1.31
N SER A 105 -0.46 -18.64 -2.33
CA SER A 105 0.67 -19.50 -2.68
C SER A 105 2.05 -18.82 -2.67
N GLY A 106 2.14 -17.61 -2.10
CA GLY A 106 3.39 -16.83 -2.03
C GLY A 106 3.21 -15.40 -2.51
N PHE A 107 4.19 -14.85 -3.21
CA PHE A 107 4.20 -13.43 -3.61
C PHE A 107 4.39 -13.25 -5.12
N LYS A 108 3.76 -12.22 -5.68
CA LYS A 108 3.90 -11.82 -7.09
C LYS A 108 4.44 -10.39 -7.21
N ASP A 109 5.15 -10.10 -8.29
CA ASP A 109 5.68 -8.74 -8.55
C ASP A 109 4.60 -7.75 -9.00
N ARG A 110 3.41 -8.26 -9.38
CA ARG A 110 2.28 -7.47 -9.89
C ARG A 110 0.96 -8.05 -9.42
N TYR A 111 -0.05 -7.18 -9.30
CA TYR A 111 -1.43 -7.57 -9.10
C TYR A 111 -1.95 -8.33 -10.34
N PRO A 112 -2.57 -9.51 -10.18
CA PRO A 112 -3.21 -10.22 -11.28
C PRO A 112 -4.48 -9.47 -11.70
N GLY A 113 -4.46 -8.87 -12.90
CA GLY A 113 -5.67 -8.39 -13.57
C GLY A 113 -6.40 -9.49 -14.31
#